data_AF-A0A3B8SLX0-F1
#
_entry.id   AF-A0A3B8SLX0-F1
#
_cell.length_a   1.000
_cell.length_b   1.000
_cell.length_c   1.000
_cell.angle_alpha   90.00
_cell.angle_beta   90.00
_cell.angle_gamma   90.00
#
_symmetry.space_group_name_H-M   'P 1'
#
loop_
_entity.id
_entity.type
_entity.pdbx_description
1 polymer ?
#
loop_
_entity_poly.entity_id
_entity_poly.type
_entity_poly.pdbx_seq_one_letter_code
_entity_poly.pdbx_strand_id
1 'polypeptide(L)'
;MGKYINENNKYPLIIILIVCVFVTSVVLAIIFSNIKFDNHVDGTVATILNDGDLIINYVDGNEIEFNDNKEHSYGITLTNSGSSKIYYSISFSSANKNDLSVVLKDEKGDTISSIDEDIVNNKIVNLASIEGDETKRYTIILKNKSKDSTSFKGTLKVLNESLSTEIFSDIILMNNNISSIKTRLGTDIATSNEGLIKSSDNKGISYYFRGDVDNNYVQLGDYLFRIVRINGDSTVRLVLNDVLPEKYAFNTNTVADGQDISKLVLLNNSTLNGILDAWLQNSLKDYTTFVAEGEFCTDETFSNTINGINYSPAYDRVFKDRAPDLNCNGTVISSKVGLLSVDEVILAGAADNQENKNYYLYNENIDGSYITMSSLSINSSNGLAIIDIKNNGGIGTGELVTALANIRPVINIGVSAKVKGEGTKNNPYIIVS
;
A
#
# COMPACT_ATOMS: atom_id res chain seq x y z
N MET A 1 -33.09 57.59 -77.47
CA MET A 1 -33.71 57.04 -76.26
C MET A 1 -32.60 56.73 -75.27
N GLY A 2 -32.13 57.74 -74.52
CA GLY A 2 -31.06 57.59 -73.53
C GLY A 2 -31.58 58.09 -72.19
N LYS A 3 -31.80 57.18 -71.23
CA LYS A 3 -32.14 57.52 -69.85
C LYS A 3 -30.84 57.64 -69.05
N TYR A 4 -30.55 58.87 -68.61
CA TYR A 4 -29.63 59.14 -67.52
C TYR A 4 -30.15 58.47 -66.24
N ILE A 5 -29.36 57.56 -65.66
CA ILE A 5 -29.58 57.06 -64.30
C ILE A 5 -28.58 57.77 -63.39
N ASN A 6 -29.16 58.38 -62.36
CA ASN A 6 -28.60 59.35 -61.44
C ASN A 6 -27.64 58.68 -60.44
N GLU A 7 -26.34 59.02 -60.48
CA GLU A 7 -25.30 58.48 -59.58
C GLU A 7 -25.24 59.16 -58.20
N ASN A 8 -26.22 59.98 -57.81
CA ASN A 8 -26.16 60.77 -56.57
C ASN A 8 -26.66 60.07 -55.29
N ASN A 9 -26.91 58.76 -55.28
CA ASN A 9 -27.60 58.10 -54.15
C ASN A 9 -26.78 57.06 -53.34
N LYS A 10 -25.47 56.90 -53.61
CA LYS A 10 -24.63 55.93 -52.87
C LYS A 10 -23.98 56.49 -51.59
N TYR A 11 -23.67 57.78 -51.57
CA TYR A 11 -23.06 58.45 -50.41
C TYR A 11 -23.95 58.51 -49.15
N PRO A 12 -25.27 58.81 -49.22
CA PRO A 12 -26.09 58.84 -48.01
C PRO A 12 -26.27 57.45 -47.38
N LEU A 13 -26.31 56.38 -48.19
CA LEU A 13 -26.47 55.02 -47.68
C LEU A 13 -25.23 54.53 -46.91
N ILE A 14 -24.04 54.88 -47.39
CA ILE A 14 -22.76 54.53 -46.74
C ILE A 14 -22.61 55.29 -45.41
N ILE A 15 -22.99 56.56 -45.37
CA ILE A 15 -22.95 57.37 -44.14
C ILE A 15 -23.91 56.79 -43.08
N ILE A 16 -25.12 56.39 -43.48
CA ILE A 16 -26.08 55.75 -42.57
C ILE A 16 -25.50 54.45 -42.00
N LEU A 17 -24.84 53.63 -42.83
CA LEU A 17 -24.24 52.38 -42.38
C LEU A 17 -23.12 52.61 -41.35
N ILE A 18 -22.25 53.61 -41.58
CA ILE A 18 -21.16 53.97 -40.66
C ILE A 18 -21.73 54.47 -39.32
N VAL A 19 -22.77 55.29 -39.35
CA VAL A 19 -23.45 55.77 -38.14
C VAL A 19 -24.09 54.62 -37.37
N CYS A 20 -24.75 53.67 -38.05
CA CYS A 20 -25.31 52.49 -37.41
C CYS A 20 -24.24 51.63 -36.72
N VAL A 21 -23.10 51.38 -37.39
CA VAL A 21 -21.98 50.63 -36.81
C VAL A 21 -21.42 51.35 -35.58
N PHE A 22 -21.24 52.67 -35.67
CA PHE A 22 -20.75 53.47 -34.55
C PHE A 22 -21.71 53.43 -33.36
N VAL A 23 -23.02 53.60 -33.59
CA VAL A 23 -24.03 53.50 -32.52
C VAL A 23 -24.04 52.11 -31.89
N THR A 24 -23.95 51.04 -32.67
CA THR A 24 -23.87 49.68 -32.11
C THR A 24 -22.62 49.45 -31.25
N SER A 25 -21.47 49.99 -31.65
CA SER A 25 -20.23 49.90 -30.85
C SER A 25 -20.33 50.67 -29.53
N VAL A 26 -20.97 51.84 -29.53
CA VAL A 26 -21.18 52.65 -28.31
C VAL A 26 -22.16 51.95 -27.37
N VAL A 27 -23.24 51.36 -27.89
CA VAL A 27 -24.18 50.57 -27.07
C VAL A 27 -23.49 49.36 -26.46
N LEU A 28 -22.68 48.63 -27.24
CA LEU A 28 -21.89 47.50 -26.71
C LEU A 28 -20.88 47.96 -25.64
N ALA A 29 -20.22 49.10 -25.83
CA ALA A 29 -19.30 49.67 -24.85
C ALA A 29 -20.01 50.07 -23.54
N ILE A 30 -21.23 50.63 -23.63
CA ILE A 30 -22.07 50.98 -22.47
C ILE A 30 -22.57 49.72 -21.76
N ILE A 31 -22.91 48.66 -22.50
CA ILE A 31 -23.27 47.37 -21.91
C ILE A 31 -22.06 46.78 -21.19
N PHE A 32 -20.88 46.76 -21.81
CA PHE A 32 -19.64 46.28 -21.19
C PHE A 32 -19.22 47.11 -19.97
N SER A 33 -19.42 48.43 -19.98
CA SER A 33 -19.09 49.28 -18.82
C SER A 33 -20.07 49.13 -17.66
N ASN A 34 -21.30 48.65 -17.91
CA ASN A 34 -22.34 48.46 -16.90
C ASN A 34 -22.48 47.01 -16.43
N ILE A 35 -21.74 46.06 -17.01
CA ILE A 35 -21.51 44.77 -16.39
C ILE A 35 -20.58 45.03 -15.19
N LYS A 36 -21.18 45.16 -14.00
CA LYS A 36 -20.46 44.93 -12.75
C LYS A 36 -20.04 43.47 -12.77
N PHE A 37 -18.79 43.21 -13.11
CA PHE A 37 -18.11 42.06 -12.54
C PHE A 37 -18.15 42.27 -11.03
N ASP A 38 -18.88 41.42 -10.32
CA ASP A 38 -18.69 41.29 -8.88
C ASP A 38 -17.22 40.86 -8.71
N ASN A 39 -16.37 41.84 -8.47
CA ASN A 39 -15.02 41.64 -8.02
C ASN A 39 -15.12 41.08 -6.61
N HIS A 40 -15.28 39.76 -6.51
CA HIS A 40 -14.89 39.03 -5.33
C HIS A 40 -13.36 39.04 -5.29
N VAL A 41 -12.81 40.12 -4.75
CA VAL A 41 -11.43 40.16 -4.27
C VAL A 41 -11.52 39.89 -2.79
N ASP A 42 -11.40 38.62 -2.43
CA ASP A 42 -10.57 38.25 -1.29
C ASP A 42 -9.47 37.34 -1.86
N GLY A 43 -8.25 37.85 -1.79
CA GLY A 43 -7.14 37.44 -2.64
C GLY A 43 -6.69 36.01 -2.43
N THR A 44 -6.72 35.24 -3.51
CA THR A 44 -5.80 34.14 -3.77
C THR A 44 -5.42 34.18 -5.24
N VAL A 45 -4.14 34.34 -5.52
CA VAL A 45 -3.60 34.32 -6.89
C VAL A 45 -3.41 32.86 -7.27
N ALA A 46 -3.80 32.47 -8.48
CA ALA A 46 -3.56 31.12 -8.98
C ALA A 46 -2.06 30.76 -8.85
N THR A 47 -1.78 29.61 -8.24
CA THR A 47 -0.41 29.12 -8.05
C THR A 47 -0.16 27.96 -9.00
N ILE A 48 0.86 28.04 -9.84
CA ILE A 48 1.29 26.94 -10.72
C ILE A 48 2.61 26.39 -10.20
N LEU A 49 2.67 25.09 -9.97
CA LEU A 49 3.88 24.35 -9.61
C LEU A 49 4.12 23.24 -10.63
N ASN A 50 5.40 22.97 -10.90
CA ASN A 50 5.81 21.81 -11.68
C ASN A 50 6.57 20.86 -10.77
N ASP A 51 6.13 19.61 -10.72
CA ASP A 51 6.77 18.53 -9.98
C ASP A 51 7.14 17.42 -10.97
N GLY A 52 8.32 17.57 -11.59
CA GLY A 52 8.72 16.87 -12.82
C GLY A 52 7.70 17.09 -13.95
N ASP A 53 7.18 16.01 -14.50
CA ASP A 53 6.18 16.03 -15.59
C ASP A 53 4.75 16.31 -15.10
N LEU A 54 4.52 16.44 -13.78
CA LEU A 54 3.23 16.82 -13.23
C LEU A 54 3.14 18.34 -13.05
N ILE A 55 2.27 18.97 -13.81
CA ILE A 55 1.92 20.39 -13.69
C ILE A 55 0.69 20.51 -12.79
N ILE A 56 0.82 21.27 -11.71
CA ILE A 56 -0.21 21.49 -10.69
C ILE A 56 -0.63 22.95 -10.73
N ASN A 57 -1.89 23.21 -11.09
CA ASN A 57 -2.48 24.55 -11.07
C ASN A 57 -3.54 24.64 -9.97
N TYR A 58 -3.20 25.33 -8.89
CA TYR A 58 -4.14 25.73 -7.83
C TYR A 58 -4.88 26.99 -8.28
N VAL A 59 -6.13 26.83 -8.73
CA VAL A 59 -6.92 27.90 -9.35
C VAL A 59 -7.15 29.05 -8.38
N ASP A 60 -7.47 28.70 -7.13
CA ASP A 60 -7.75 29.64 -6.04
C ASP A 60 -6.57 29.70 -5.04
N GLY A 61 -5.34 29.53 -5.54
CA GLY A 61 -4.15 29.43 -4.71
C GLY A 61 -4.10 28.15 -3.85
N ASN A 62 -2.96 27.92 -3.21
CA ASN A 62 -2.74 26.75 -2.36
C ASN A 62 -2.79 27.07 -0.86
N GLU A 63 -2.86 28.34 -0.47
CA GLU A 63 -3.12 28.76 0.91
C GLU A 63 -4.61 28.95 1.11
N ILE A 64 -5.15 28.37 2.17
CA ILE A 64 -6.57 28.36 2.50
C ILE A 64 -6.74 29.04 3.84
N GLU A 65 -7.56 30.09 3.85
CA GLU A 65 -7.91 30.83 5.05
C GLU A 65 -9.38 31.26 4.96
N PHE A 66 -10.16 30.94 5.99
CA PHE A 66 -11.53 31.42 6.13
C PHE A 66 -11.93 31.49 7.61
N ASN A 67 -12.87 32.38 7.94
CA ASN A 67 -13.26 32.71 9.31
C ASN A 67 -14.76 32.51 9.59
N ASP A 68 -15.42 31.64 8.84
CA ASP A 68 -16.83 31.31 8.99
C ASP A 68 -17.10 29.79 8.85
N ASN A 69 -18.35 29.40 9.07
CA ASN A 69 -18.80 27.99 8.98
C ASN A 69 -19.54 27.69 7.65
N LYS A 70 -19.35 28.51 6.63
CA LYS A 70 -19.93 28.28 5.29
C LYS A 70 -19.08 27.26 4.53
N GLU A 71 -19.61 26.82 3.40
CA GLU A 71 -18.87 26.01 2.44
C GLU A 71 -17.99 26.92 1.58
N HIS A 72 -16.71 26.57 1.51
CA HIS A 72 -15.71 27.23 0.68
C HIS A 72 -15.21 26.24 -0.38
N SER A 73 -15.06 26.70 -1.63
CA SER A 73 -14.66 25.85 -2.75
C SER A 73 -13.33 26.29 -3.34
N TYR A 74 -12.46 25.33 -3.65
CA TYR A 74 -11.13 25.56 -4.21
C TYR A 74 -10.89 24.63 -5.40
N GLY A 75 -10.47 25.19 -6.54
CA GLY A 75 -10.18 24.47 -7.77
C GLY A 75 -8.73 24.03 -7.89
N ILE A 76 -8.51 22.81 -8.39
CA ILE A 76 -7.19 22.32 -8.80
C ILE A 76 -7.29 21.73 -10.21
N THR A 77 -6.31 22.02 -11.06
CA THR A 77 -6.09 21.30 -12.32
C THR A 77 -4.71 20.63 -12.30
N LEU A 78 -4.66 19.36 -12.69
CA LEU A 78 -3.45 18.57 -12.77
C LEU A 78 -3.24 18.13 -14.22
N THR A 79 -2.06 18.36 -14.78
CA THR A 79 -1.71 17.98 -16.16
C THR A 79 -0.43 17.17 -16.16
N ASN A 80 -0.45 16.01 -16.80
CA ASN A 80 0.76 15.24 -17.06
C ASN A 80 1.34 15.67 -18.41
N SER A 81 2.47 16.37 -18.41
CA SER A 81 3.16 16.80 -19.63
C SER A 81 4.10 15.74 -20.21
N GLY A 82 4.26 14.61 -19.52
CA GLY A 82 5.07 13.48 -19.96
C GLY A 82 4.24 12.41 -20.65
N SER A 83 4.92 11.39 -21.18
CA SER A 83 4.30 10.25 -21.86
C SER A 83 4.01 9.06 -20.92
N SER A 84 4.65 9.01 -19.75
CA SER A 84 4.48 7.96 -18.75
C SER A 84 3.35 8.29 -17.78
N LYS A 85 2.62 7.27 -17.32
CA LYS A 85 1.62 7.42 -16.26
C LYS A 85 2.25 7.98 -14.98
N ILE A 86 1.64 9.04 -14.45
CA ILE A 86 2.04 9.65 -13.17
C ILE A 86 1.05 9.27 -12.08
N TYR A 87 1.55 9.13 -10.87
CA TYR A 87 0.74 8.99 -9.68
C TYR A 87 0.94 10.17 -8.75
N TYR A 88 -0.14 10.61 -8.11
CA TYR A 88 -0.11 11.77 -7.24
C TYR A 88 -1.04 11.62 -6.03
N SER A 89 -0.79 12.42 -5.00
CA SER A 89 -1.66 12.58 -3.82
C SER A 89 -2.08 14.04 -3.64
N ILE A 90 -3.17 14.29 -2.91
CA ILE A 90 -3.67 15.63 -2.55
C ILE A 90 -3.87 15.68 -1.04
N SER A 91 -3.29 16.66 -0.35
CA SER A 91 -3.26 16.76 1.11
C SER A 91 -3.29 18.21 1.65
N PHE A 92 -3.46 18.36 2.96
CA PHE A 92 -3.41 19.63 3.70
C PHE A 92 -2.30 19.65 4.75
N SER A 93 -1.70 20.80 5.01
CA SER A 93 -0.94 21.04 6.24
C SER A 93 -1.73 21.95 7.18
N SER A 94 -2.27 21.43 8.30
CA SER A 94 -2.75 22.31 9.40
C SER A 94 -2.43 21.74 10.78
N ALA A 95 -2.26 22.65 11.75
CA ALA A 95 -1.77 22.40 13.11
C ALA A 95 -2.85 22.51 14.21
N ASN A 96 -4.13 22.68 13.87
CA ASN A 96 -5.25 22.63 14.80
C ASN A 96 -6.43 21.97 14.07
N LYS A 97 -6.92 20.84 14.56
CA LYS A 97 -7.98 20.04 13.92
C LYS A 97 -8.82 19.42 15.01
N ASN A 98 -10.13 19.36 14.77
CA ASN A 98 -11.07 18.34 15.28
C ASN A 98 -12.45 18.45 14.62
N ASP A 99 -12.72 19.45 13.75
CA ASP A 99 -14.07 19.68 13.20
C ASP A 99 -14.11 20.15 11.72
N LEU A 100 -13.35 19.57 10.78
CA LEU A 100 -13.38 19.99 9.36
C LEU A 100 -14.02 18.92 8.47
N SER A 101 -15.04 19.29 7.69
CA SER A 101 -15.57 18.48 6.59
C SER A 101 -14.85 18.83 5.28
N VAL A 102 -14.42 17.81 4.54
CA VAL A 102 -13.79 17.94 3.23
C VAL A 102 -14.52 17.06 2.23
N VAL A 103 -14.90 17.63 1.07
CA VAL A 103 -15.47 16.87 -0.06
C VAL A 103 -14.68 17.20 -1.31
N LEU A 104 -14.18 16.17 -2.00
CA LEU A 104 -13.55 16.30 -3.30
C LEU A 104 -14.53 15.90 -4.40
N LYS A 105 -14.67 16.74 -5.41
CA LYS A 105 -15.45 16.46 -6.61
C LYS A 105 -14.56 16.49 -7.85
N ASP A 106 -14.89 15.66 -8.83
CA ASP A 106 -14.26 15.69 -10.15
C ASP A 106 -14.88 16.76 -11.07
N GLU A 107 -14.45 16.79 -12.33
CA GLU A 107 -14.93 17.71 -13.36
C GLU A 107 -16.43 17.56 -13.70
N LYS A 108 -17.02 16.40 -13.42
CA LYS A 108 -18.45 16.12 -13.64
C LYS A 108 -19.29 16.52 -12.44
N GLY A 109 -18.65 16.80 -11.31
CA GLY A 109 -19.27 17.11 -10.03
C GLY A 109 -19.54 15.88 -9.17
N ASP A 110 -19.05 14.71 -9.58
CA ASP A 110 -19.18 13.47 -8.83
C ASP A 110 -18.22 13.49 -7.62
N THR A 111 -18.69 13.06 -6.46
CA THR A 111 -17.86 13.00 -5.25
C THR A 111 -16.85 11.86 -5.36
N ILE A 112 -15.57 12.22 -5.34
CA ILE A 112 -14.44 11.28 -5.39
C ILE A 112 -14.01 10.85 -3.99
N SER A 113 -14.01 11.78 -3.03
CA SER A 113 -13.74 11.47 -1.62
C SER A 113 -14.48 12.44 -0.70
N SER A 114 -14.78 11.98 0.50
CA SER A 114 -15.35 12.79 1.57
C SER A 114 -14.73 12.38 2.90
N ILE A 115 -14.35 13.37 3.70
CA ILE A 115 -13.75 13.20 5.02
C ILE A 115 -14.60 14.00 5.99
N ASP A 116 -15.16 13.31 6.99
CA ASP A 116 -16.18 13.89 7.87
C ASP A 116 -15.88 13.74 9.38
N GLU A 117 -14.79 13.05 9.72
CA GLU A 117 -14.27 12.79 11.07
C GLU A 117 -12.79 13.23 11.18
N ASP A 118 -12.26 13.28 12.41
CA ASP A 118 -10.90 13.69 12.78
C ASP A 118 -9.89 13.41 11.66
N ILE A 119 -9.40 14.46 11.00
CA ILE A 119 -8.44 14.35 9.89
C ILE A 119 -7.08 13.94 10.50
N VAL A 120 -6.92 12.64 10.79
CA VAL A 120 -5.70 12.11 11.41
C VAL A 120 -4.53 12.13 10.41
N ASN A 121 -4.79 12.05 9.10
CA ASN A 121 -3.73 11.85 8.09
C ASN A 121 -3.58 12.96 7.04
N ASN A 122 -4.29 14.08 7.14
CA ASN A 122 -4.13 15.23 6.25
C ASN A 122 -4.38 15.01 4.74
N LYS A 123 -4.66 13.79 4.26
CA LYS A 123 -4.79 13.46 2.83
C LYS A 123 -6.25 13.41 2.39
N ILE A 124 -6.56 14.10 1.28
CA ILE A 124 -7.87 14.15 0.61
C ILE A 124 -7.95 13.10 -0.50
N VAL A 125 -6.87 12.99 -1.26
CA VAL A 125 -6.62 11.92 -2.23
C VAL A 125 -5.37 11.24 -1.77
N ASN A 126 -5.52 10.01 -1.30
CA ASN A 126 -4.38 9.21 -0.91
C ASN A 126 -3.51 8.88 -2.13
N LEU A 127 -4.17 8.52 -3.23
CA LEU A 127 -3.48 8.03 -4.41
C LEU A 127 -4.37 8.02 -5.65
N ALA A 128 -4.02 8.82 -6.65
CA ALA A 128 -4.66 8.83 -7.96
C ALA A 128 -3.61 8.71 -9.07
N SER A 129 -4.06 8.40 -10.29
CA SER A 129 -3.24 8.31 -11.49
C SER A 129 -3.69 9.31 -12.55
N ILE A 130 -2.77 9.72 -13.41
CA ILE A 130 -3.01 10.54 -14.60
C ILE A 130 -2.16 9.97 -15.75
N GLU A 131 -2.81 9.62 -16.86
CA GLU A 131 -2.14 9.10 -18.05
C GLU A 131 -1.27 10.19 -18.69
N GLY A 132 -0.34 9.80 -19.58
CA GLY A 132 0.44 10.76 -20.35
C GLY A 132 -0.45 11.68 -21.18
N ASP A 133 -0.09 12.96 -21.26
CA ASP A 133 -0.84 14.02 -21.95
C ASP A 133 -2.29 14.25 -21.43
N GLU A 134 -2.67 13.67 -20.28
CA GLU A 134 -4.00 13.84 -19.68
C GLU A 134 -4.04 15.09 -18.77
N THR A 135 -5.23 15.66 -18.61
CA THR A 135 -5.52 16.71 -17.62
C THR A 135 -6.75 16.35 -16.79
N LYS A 136 -6.64 16.42 -15.46
CA LYS A 136 -7.73 16.21 -14.51
C LYS A 136 -8.06 17.49 -13.76
N ARG A 137 -9.34 17.71 -13.46
CA ARG A 137 -9.84 18.87 -12.72
C ARG A 137 -10.60 18.43 -11.49
N TYR A 138 -10.38 19.14 -10.39
CA TYR A 138 -11.00 18.87 -9.11
C TYR A 138 -11.57 20.14 -8.47
N THR A 139 -12.64 19.98 -7.72
CA THR A 139 -13.17 20.99 -6.80
C THR A 139 -13.16 20.42 -5.38
N ILE A 140 -12.46 21.09 -4.48
CA ILE A 140 -12.43 20.76 -3.05
C ILE A 140 -13.38 21.69 -2.33
N ILE A 141 -14.33 21.12 -1.60
CA ILE A 141 -15.30 21.83 -0.78
C ILE A 141 -14.93 21.61 0.69
N LEU A 142 -14.78 22.71 1.43
CA LEU A 142 -14.39 22.73 2.83
C LEU A 142 -15.50 23.36 3.67
N LYS A 143 -15.75 22.79 4.84
CA LYS A 143 -16.69 23.34 5.81
C LYS A 143 -16.21 23.10 7.23
N ASN A 144 -16.05 24.17 7.99
CA ASN A 144 -15.77 24.07 9.42
C ASN A 144 -17.06 23.73 10.17
N LYS A 145 -17.02 22.63 10.91
CA LYS A 145 -18.09 22.12 11.77
C LYS A 145 -17.96 22.59 13.22
N SER A 146 -16.85 23.23 13.58
CA SER A 146 -16.59 23.62 14.97
C SER A 146 -17.59 24.65 15.44
N LYS A 147 -18.06 24.46 16.67
CA LYS A 147 -18.91 25.43 17.37
C LYS A 147 -18.10 26.51 18.10
N ASP A 148 -16.82 26.22 18.37
CA ASP A 148 -15.98 27.04 19.25
C ASP A 148 -14.96 27.90 18.49
N SER A 149 -14.54 27.49 17.29
CA SER A 149 -13.61 28.24 16.44
C SER A 149 -14.02 28.18 14.97
N THR A 150 -14.40 29.31 14.38
CA THR A 150 -14.80 29.40 12.97
C THR A 150 -13.63 29.62 12.01
N SER A 151 -12.42 29.89 12.54
CA SER A 151 -11.24 30.14 11.71
C SER A 151 -10.53 28.85 11.30
N PHE A 152 -10.24 28.72 10.01
CA PHE A 152 -9.37 27.69 9.46
C PHE A 152 -8.22 28.34 8.70
N LYS A 153 -7.02 27.79 8.88
CA LYS A 153 -5.84 28.12 8.08
C LYS A 153 -5.08 26.85 7.73
N GLY A 154 -4.76 26.66 6.46
CA GLY A 154 -4.01 25.50 5.99
C GLY A 154 -3.40 25.73 4.61
N THR A 155 -2.61 24.76 4.16
CA THR A 155 -2.03 24.77 2.82
C THR A 155 -2.35 23.47 2.12
N LEU A 156 -2.88 23.55 0.92
CA LEU A 156 -3.12 22.45 0.02
C LEU A 156 -1.82 22.04 -0.68
N LYS A 157 -1.57 20.74 -0.77
CA LYS A 157 -0.36 20.17 -1.38
C LYS A 157 -0.72 19.01 -2.28
N VAL A 158 -0.23 19.05 -3.51
CA VAL A 158 -0.21 17.95 -4.45
C VAL A 158 1.23 17.49 -4.60
N LEU A 159 1.47 16.19 -4.51
CA LEU A 159 2.80 15.58 -4.64
C LEU A 159 2.82 14.63 -5.83
N ASN A 160 3.85 14.70 -6.68
CA ASN A 160 4.14 13.69 -7.67
C ASN A 160 4.81 12.48 -7.00
N GLU A 161 4.00 11.48 -6.66
CA GLU A 161 4.44 10.26 -5.99
C GLU A 161 5.33 9.38 -6.88
N SER A 162 5.32 9.59 -8.21
CA SER A 162 6.23 8.89 -9.13
C SER A 162 7.68 9.39 -9.03
N LEU A 163 7.93 10.55 -8.41
CA LEU A 163 9.26 11.15 -8.26
C LEU A 163 9.91 10.89 -6.90
N SER A 164 9.23 10.23 -5.98
CA SER A 164 9.80 9.90 -4.66
C SER A 164 11.17 9.23 -4.83
N THR A 165 12.18 9.73 -4.12
CA THR A 165 13.53 9.12 -4.06
C THR A 165 13.62 8.04 -2.98
N GLU A 166 12.58 7.91 -2.16
CA GLU A 166 12.56 7.02 -1.00
C GLU A 166 12.19 5.60 -1.45
N ILE A 167 13.01 4.63 -1.04
CA ILE A 167 12.79 3.23 -1.35
C ILE A 167 11.74 2.64 -0.40
N PHE A 168 11.18 1.48 -0.74
CA PHE A 168 10.06 0.89 0.00
C PHE A 168 10.34 0.74 1.51
N SER A 169 11.53 0.30 1.89
CA SER A 169 11.91 0.19 3.30
C SER A 169 11.84 1.53 4.05
N ASP A 170 12.24 2.63 3.41
CA ASP A 170 12.23 3.96 4.01
C ASP A 170 10.79 4.43 4.25
N ILE A 171 9.91 4.22 3.26
CA ILE A 171 8.48 4.53 3.37
C ILE A 171 7.83 3.78 4.54
N ILE A 172 8.17 2.50 4.74
CA ILE A 172 7.67 1.73 5.89
C ILE A 172 8.18 2.34 7.20
N LEU A 173 9.47 2.64 7.30
CA LEU A 173 10.08 3.20 8.52
C LEU A 173 9.52 4.59 8.86
N MET A 174 9.22 5.43 7.86
CA MET A 174 8.65 6.76 8.11
C MET A 174 7.18 6.73 8.51
N ASN A 175 6.41 5.78 7.98
CA ASN A 175 4.99 5.64 8.28
C ASN A 175 4.71 4.87 9.59
N ASN A 176 5.75 4.35 10.24
CA ASN A 176 5.62 3.53 11.43
C ASN A 176 6.54 3.99 12.55
N ASN A 177 6.00 4.01 13.77
CA ASN A 177 6.83 4.23 14.94
C ASN A 177 7.59 2.95 15.30
N ILE A 178 8.91 3.07 15.47
CA ILE A 178 9.72 2.00 16.04
C ILE A 178 9.41 1.91 17.53
N SER A 179 8.91 0.76 17.96
CA SER A 179 8.43 0.51 19.31
C SER A 179 9.19 -0.63 19.99
N SER A 180 8.93 -0.78 21.29
CA SER A 180 9.35 -1.94 22.07
C SER A 180 8.21 -2.95 22.19
N ILE A 181 8.56 -4.23 22.24
CA ILE A 181 7.62 -5.33 22.44
C ILE A 181 6.83 -5.12 23.75
N LYS A 182 5.51 -5.32 23.71
CA LYS A 182 4.62 -5.21 24.88
C LYS A 182 4.28 -6.56 25.51
N THR A 183 4.30 -7.64 24.74
CA THR A 183 3.93 -9.00 25.15
C THR A 183 5.09 -9.98 25.02
N ARG A 184 5.22 -10.99 25.90
CA ARG A 184 6.37 -11.91 25.84
C ARG A 184 6.28 -12.80 24.59
N LEU A 185 7.33 -12.77 23.77
CA LEU A 185 7.43 -13.59 22.56
C LEU A 185 7.22 -15.07 22.88
N GLY A 186 6.52 -15.78 21.99
CA GLY A 186 6.23 -17.22 22.08
C GLY A 186 5.32 -17.64 23.24
N THR A 187 5.09 -16.77 24.23
CA THR A 187 4.33 -17.07 25.45
C THR A 187 3.00 -16.34 25.48
N ASP A 188 2.98 -15.05 25.15
CA ASP A 188 1.78 -14.22 25.19
C ASP A 188 1.38 -13.82 23.77
N ILE A 189 0.07 -13.86 23.48
CA ILE A 189 -0.47 -13.40 22.21
C ILE A 189 -0.47 -11.87 22.12
N ALA A 190 -0.09 -11.32 20.97
CA ALA A 190 -0.19 -9.88 20.71
C ALA A 190 -1.56 -9.55 20.11
N THR A 191 -2.46 -8.99 20.91
CA THR A 191 -3.85 -8.67 20.48
C THR A 191 -4.08 -7.19 20.15
N SER A 192 -3.11 -6.33 20.43
CA SER A 192 -3.17 -4.90 20.12
C SER A 192 -2.07 -4.53 19.15
N ASN A 193 -2.19 -3.37 18.49
CA ASN A 193 -1.12 -2.84 17.66
C ASN A 193 0.14 -2.57 18.52
N GLU A 194 1.16 -3.40 18.35
CA GLU A 194 2.48 -3.18 18.97
C GLU A 194 3.41 -2.40 18.04
N GLY A 195 3.08 -2.26 16.77
CA GLY A 195 3.81 -1.46 15.79
C GLY A 195 4.96 -2.22 15.13
N LEU A 196 6.04 -1.48 14.84
CA LEU A 196 7.22 -1.99 14.16
C LEU A 196 8.37 -2.18 15.16
N ILE A 197 8.85 -3.41 15.29
CA ILE A 197 9.86 -3.79 16.27
C ILE A 197 11.22 -3.99 15.61
N LYS A 198 12.25 -3.37 16.17
CA LYS A 198 13.65 -3.55 15.72
C LYS A 198 14.22 -4.87 16.23
N SER A 199 14.92 -5.57 15.35
CA SER A 199 15.65 -6.82 15.62
C SER A 199 16.90 -6.90 14.73
N SER A 200 17.43 -8.11 14.56
CA SER A 200 18.48 -8.44 13.59
C SER A 200 18.23 -9.82 12.98
N ASP A 201 18.69 -10.00 11.75
CA ASP A 201 18.83 -11.30 11.08
C ASP A 201 20.28 -11.51 10.60
N ASN A 202 20.52 -12.58 9.82
CA ASN A 202 21.86 -12.90 9.32
C ASN A 202 22.51 -11.81 8.43
N LYS A 203 21.74 -10.85 7.93
CA LYS A 203 22.20 -9.77 7.03
C LYS A 203 22.34 -8.43 7.73
N GLY A 204 21.72 -8.23 8.88
CA GLY A 204 21.85 -7.00 9.63
C GLY A 204 20.60 -6.62 10.43
N ILE A 205 20.34 -5.31 10.53
CA ILE A 205 19.22 -4.77 11.29
C ILE A 205 17.92 -5.05 10.54
N SER A 206 16.98 -5.72 11.19
CA SER A 206 15.65 -6.03 10.64
C SER A 206 14.56 -5.33 11.45
N TYR A 207 13.40 -5.12 10.82
CA TYR A 207 12.22 -4.53 11.46
C TYR A 207 10.98 -5.34 11.12
N TYR A 208 10.26 -5.85 12.11
CA TYR A 208 9.08 -6.69 11.90
C TYR A 208 7.82 -6.09 12.51
N PHE A 209 6.68 -6.32 11.86
CA PHE A 209 5.38 -5.89 12.38
C PHE A 209 4.89 -6.84 13.47
N ARG A 210 4.19 -6.31 14.49
CA ARG A 210 3.64 -7.13 15.59
C ARG A 210 2.25 -6.66 16.04
N GLY A 211 1.36 -7.63 16.24
CA GLY A 211 0.01 -7.44 16.78
C GLY A 211 -1.01 -7.04 15.73
N ASP A 212 -2.02 -6.27 16.14
CA ASP A 212 -3.12 -5.82 15.28
C ASP A 212 -2.72 -4.60 14.44
N VAL A 213 -1.90 -4.84 13.41
CA VAL A 213 -1.39 -3.81 12.50
C VAL A 213 -2.30 -3.70 11.27
N ASP A 214 -2.69 -2.48 10.93
CA ASP A 214 -3.62 -2.19 9.83
C ASP A 214 -2.94 -1.51 8.62
N ASN A 215 -1.73 -0.97 8.77
CA ASN A 215 -0.99 -0.20 7.76
C ASN A 215 0.16 -0.99 7.08
N ASN A 216 0.03 -2.31 6.98
CA ASN A 216 1.03 -3.19 6.36
C ASN A 216 0.50 -4.03 5.18
N TYR A 217 -0.44 -3.50 4.40
CA TYR A 217 -0.95 -4.10 3.16
C TYR A 217 -0.17 -3.64 1.93
N VAL A 218 0.06 -4.57 0.99
CA VAL A 218 0.67 -4.30 -0.32
C VAL A 218 -0.18 -4.97 -1.39
N GLN A 219 -0.47 -4.28 -2.49
CA GLN A 219 -1.19 -4.84 -3.61
C GLN A 219 -0.28 -4.97 -4.84
N LEU A 220 -0.21 -6.18 -5.38
CA LEU A 220 0.51 -6.52 -6.61
C LEU A 220 -0.50 -7.18 -7.57
N GLY A 221 -0.96 -6.43 -8.57
CA GLY A 221 -2.05 -6.86 -9.46
C GLY A 221 -3.31 -7.17 -8.65
N ASP A 222 -3.84 -8.38 -8.84
CA ASP A 222 -5.04 -8.86 -8.16
C ASP A 222 -4.76 -9.46 -6.78
N TYR A 223 -3.50 -9.51 -6.35
CA TYR A 223 -3.08 -10.14 -5.11
C TYR A 223 -2.79 -9.11 -4.01
N LEU A 224 -3.40 -9.33 -2.85
CA LEU A 224 -3.14 -8.56 -1.64
C LEU A 224 -2.15 -9.33 -0.74
N PHE A 225 -1.14 -8.62 -0.24
CA PHE A 225 -0.09 -9.12 0.63
C PHE A 225 -0.08 -8.38 1.97
N ARG A 226 0.55 -9.00 2.97
CA ARG A 226 0.93 -8.39 4.24
C ARG A 226 2.44 -8.26 4.30
N ILE A 227 2.93 -7.10 4.74
CA ILE A 227 4.36 -6.92 5.05
C ILE A 227 4.63 -7.65 6.35
N VAL A 228 5.60 -8.56 6.30
CA VAL A 228 6.08 -9.30 7.47
C VAL A 228 7.17 -8.50 8.17
N ARG A 229 8.18 -8.11 7.39
CA ARG A 229 9.37 -7.40 7.89
C ARG A 229 10.15 -6.68 6.78
N ILE A 230 10.98 -5.73 7.18
CA ILE A 230 12.16 -5.29 6.45
C ILE A 230 13.31 -6.20 6.87
N ASN A 231 13.92 -6.91 5.92
CA ASN A 231 15.05 -7.79 6.15
C ASN A 231 16.33 -6.99 6.43
N GLY A 232 17.38 -7.64 6.95
CA GLY A 232 18.66 -6.99 7.24
C GLY A 232 19.42 -6.48 6.03
N ASP A 233 19.07 -6.96 4.83
CA ASP A 233 19.56 -6.47 3.54
C ASP A 233 18.68 -5.37 2.91
N SER A 234 17.74 -4.83 3.70
CA SER A 234 16.75 -3.81 3.32
C SER A 234 15.67 -4.27 2.32
N THR A 235 15.65 -5.53 1.91
CA THR A 235 14.50 -6.05 1.13
C THR A 235 13.25 -6.13 2.00
N VAL A 236 12.07 -6.01 1.39
CA VAL A 236 10.79 -6.06 2.12
C VAL A 236 10.13 -7.41 1.92
N ARG A 237 9.97 -8.18 3.00
CA ARG A 237 9.35 -9.51 2.99
C ARG A 237 7.83 -9.40 3.07
N LEU A 238 7.16 -9.99 2.09
CA LEU A 238 5.71 -10.00 1.95
C LEU A 238 5.17 -11.43 2.02
N VAL A 239 4.02 -11.63 2.67
CA VAL A 239 3.26 -12.87 2.61
C VAL A 239 1.90 -12.63 1.96
N LEU A 240 1.45 -13.56 1.12
CA LEU A 240 0.11 -13.50 0.55
C LEU A 240 -0.93 -13.39 1.69
N ASN A 241 -1.82 -12.40 1.60
CA ASN A 241 -2.85 -12.20 2.63
C ASN A 241 -3.83 -13.39 2.64
N ASP A 242 -4.10 -13.95 1.47
CA ASP A 242 -4.86 -15.17 1.26
C ASP A 242 -3.95 -16.41 1.10
N VAL A 243 -4.51 -17.51 0.60
CA VAL A 243 -3.82 -18.75 0.24
C VAL A 243 -3.92 -19.01 -1.27
N LEU A 244 -3.09 -19.93 -1.78
CA LEU A 244 -3.30 -20.45 -3.12
C LEU A 244 -4.69 -21.12 -3.23
N PRO A 245 -5.35 -21.08 -4.40
CA PRO A 245 -6.70 -21.64 -4.57
C PRO A 245 -6.80 -23.14 -4.28
N GLU A 246 -5.71 -23.86 -4.51
CA GLU A 246 -5.61 -25.30 -4.29
C GLU A 246 -4.73 -25.59 -3.08
N LYS A 247 -5.03 -26.69 -2.39
CA LYS A 247 -4.19 -27.21 -1.31
C LYS A 247 -3.08 -28.07 -1.90
N TYR A 248 -1.88 -27.95 -1.34
CA TYR A 248 -0.72 -28.70 -1.79
C TYR A 248 0.00 -29.34 -0.60
N ALA A 249 0.59 -30.50 -0.86
CA ALA A 249 1.56 -31.09 0.06
C ALA A 249 2.90 -30.40 -0.11
N PHE A 250 3.67 -30.29 0.98
CA PHE A 250 5.04 -29.80 0.90
C PHE A 250 5.87 -30.71 0.00
N ASN A 251 5.75 -32.03 0.19
CA ASN A 251 6.41 -33.03 -0.65
C ASN A 251 5.47 -34.22 -0.92
N THR A 252 5.39 -34.69 -2.16
CA THR A 252 4.60 -35.89 -2.50
C THR A 252 5.42 -37.18 -2.55
N ASN A 253 6.75 -37.09 -2.51
CA ASN A 253 7.62 -38.25 -2.65
C ASN A 253 7.88 -38.92 -1.30
N THR A 254 7.71 -40.25 -1.25
CA THR A 254 8.36 -41.07 -0.24
C THR A 254 9.86 -41.14 -0.55
N VAL A 255 10.68 -41.05 0.49
CA VAL A 255 12.15 -41.12 0.40
C VAL A 255 12.57 -42.33 -0.42
N ALA A 256 13.40 -42.13 -1.46
CA ALA A 256 14.03 -43.24 -2.16
C ALA A 256 14.99 -43.98 -1.21
N ASP A 257 15.18 -45.29 -1.39
CA ASP A 257 16.04 -46.09 -0.51
C ASP A 257 17.46 -45.48 -0.42
N GLY A 258 17.94 -45.22 0.79
CA GLY A 258 19.24 -44.57 1.06
C GLY A 258 19.27 -43.04 1.02
N GLN A 259 18.16 -42.34 0.75
CA GLN A 259 18.11 -40.88 0.94
C GLN A 259 17.94 -40.49 2.41
N ASP A 260 18.58 -39.38 2.78
CA ASP A 260 18.39 -38.75 4.08
C ASP A 260 17.02 -38.07 4.13
N ILE A 261 16.08 -38.69 4.85
CA ILE A 261 14.70 -38.23 4.97
C ILE A 261 14.59 -36.79 5.48
N SER A 262 15.55 -36.35 6.30
CA SER A 262 15.55 -35.01 6.85
C SER A 262 15.60 -33.93 5.77
N LYS A 263 16.18 -34.23 4.60
CA LYS A 263 16.28 -33.30 3.47
C LYS A 263 14.96 -33.04 2.75
N LEU A 264 13.90 -33.81 3.05
CA LEU A 264 12.57 -33.58 2.47
C LEU A 264 11.87 -32.34 3.04
N VAL A 265 12.34 -31.76 4.16
CA VAL A 265 11.85 -30.44 4.64
C VAL A 265 12.47 -29.26 3.90
N LEU A 266 13.55 -29.47 3.13
CA LEU A 266 14.18 -28.38 2.40
C LEU A 266 13.31 -28.00 1.20
N LEU A 267 12.97 -26.72 1.10
CA LEU A 267 12.12 -26.18 0.03
C LEU A 267 12.63 -26.57 -1.36
N ASN A 268 13.91 -26.40 -1.66
CA ASN A 268 14.48 -26.73 -2.97
C ASN A 268 14.41 -28.23 -3.35
N ASN A 269 14.20 -29.12 -2.37
CA ASN A 269 13.97 -30.55 -2.60
C ASN A 269 12.48 -30.95 -2.58
N SER A 270 11.60 -29.97 -2.35
CA SER A 270 10.16 -30.16 -2.21
C SER A 270 9.46 -30.11 -3.56
N THR A 271 8.34 -30.83 -3.71
CA THR A 271 7.47 -30.66 -4.88
C THR A 271 6.76 -29.31 -4.87
N LEU A 272 6.59 -28.71 -3.69
CA LEU A 272 5.98 -27.39 -3.52
C LEU A 272 6.80 -26.27 -4.16
N ASN A 273 8.13 -26.38 -4.25
CA ASN A 273 8.97 -25.35 -4.85
C ASN A 273 8.57 -25.03 -6.30
N GLY A 274 8.36 -26.07 -7.13
CA GLY A 274 7.92 -25.88 -8.51
C GLY A 274 6.53 -25.25 -8.63
N ILE A 275 5.64 -25.52 -7.68
CA ILE A 275 4.31 -24.91 -7.61
C ILE A 275 4.40 -23.42 -7.27
N LEU A 276 5.23 -23.07 -6.27
CA LEU A 276 5.46 -21.68 -5.88
C LEU A 276 6.12 -20.89 -7.02
N ASP A 277 7.13 -21.46 -7.68
CA ASP A 277 7.81 -20.84 -8.82
C ASP A 277 6.84 -20.59 -9.98
N ALA A 278 6.02 -21.59 -10.33
CA ALA A 278 5.01 -21.44 -11.37
C ALA A 278 3.97 -20.38 -11.00
N TRP A 279 3.51 -20.36 -9.74
CA TRP A 279 2.59 -19.33 -9.26
C TRP A 279 3.18 -17.93 -9.38
N LEU A 280 4.43 -17.74 -8.95
CA LEU A 280 5.13 -16.45 -9.04
C LEU A 280 5.22 -15.97 -10.50
N GLN A 281 5.66 -16.83 -11.41
CA GLN A 281 5.86 -16.47 -12.82
C GLN A 281 4.56 -16.17 -13.57
N ASN A 282 3.47 -16.88 -13.24
CA ASN A 282 2.19 -16.72 -13.92
C ASN A 282 1.35 -15.59 -13.32
N SER A 283 1.29 -15.53 -11.98
CA SER A 283 0.35 -14.69 -11.25
C SER A 283 0.91 -13.30 -10.96
N LEU A 284 2.23 -13.17 -10.87
CA LEU A 284 2.94 -11.91 -10.60
C LEU A 284 3.92 -11.57 -11.73
N LYS A 285 3.65 -12.03 -12.96
CA LYS A 285 4.53 -11.88 -14.12
C LYS A 285 5.10 -10.46 -14.27
N ASP A 286 4.22 -9.45 -14.17
CA ASP A 286 4.56 -8.03 -14.35
C ASP A 286 5.34 -7.44 -13.16
N TYR A 287 5.45 -8.17 -12.06
CA TYR A 287 6.15 -7.77 -10.85
C TYR A 287 7.44 -8.56 -10.61
N THR A 288 7.73 -9.60 -11.39
CA THR A 288 8.88 -10.50 -11.19
C THR A 288 10.25 -9.80 -11.19
N THR A 289 10.35 -8.64 -11.82
CA THR A 289 11.55 -7.78 -11.84
C THR A 289 11.79 -7.07 -10.50
N PHE A 290 10.73 -6.82 -9.73
CA PHE A 290 10.82 -6.24 -8.38
C PHE A 290 11.01 -7.30 -7.30
N VAL A 291 10.76 -8.58 -7.62
CA VAL A 291 10.97 -9.68 -6.69
C VAL A 291 12.44 -10.09 -6.68
N ALA A 292 13.08 -9.86 -5.54
CA ALA A 292 14.45 -10.26 -5.26
C ALA A 292 14.51 -11.71 -4.77
N GLU A 293 15.67 -12.34 -4.93
CA GLU A 293 15.98 -13.55 -4.17
C GLU A 293 16.05 -13.20 -2.68
N GLY A 294 15.52 -14.06 -1.83
CA GLY A 294 15.73 -13.96 -0.40
C GLY A 294 16.03 -15.30 0.24
N GLU A 295 16.46 -15.22 1.48
CA GLU A 295 16.90 -16.36 2.27
C GLU A 295 15.74 -16.96 3.04
N PHE A 296 15.46 -18.24 2.80
CA PHE A 296 14.50 -19.01 3.55
C PHE A 296 15.21 -20.07 4.38
N CYS A 297 14.96 -20.06 5.69
CA CYS A 297 15.65 -20.93 6.63
C CYS A 297 14.82 -22.17 6.94
N THR A 298 15.48 -23.33 6.94
CA THR A 298 14.88 -24.58 7.39
C THR A 298 15.84 -25.30 8.32
N ASP A 299 15.35 -25.76 9.47
CA ASP A 299 16.09 -26.65 10.35
C ASP A 299 15.97 -28.10 9.86
N GLU A 300 16.96 -28.63 9.14
CA GLU A 300 16.92 -30.03 8.67
C GLU A 300 17.59 -31.04 9.61
N THR A 301 18.03 -30.63 10.81
CA THR A 301 18.60 -31.55 11.79
C THR A 301 17.56 -31.97 12.83
N PHE A 302 17.53 -33.26 13.18
CA PHE A 302 16.55 -33.83 14.12
C PHE A 302 17.26 -34.66 15.18
N SER A 303 17.67 -34.02 16.27
CA SER A 303 18.54 -34.62 17.29
C SER A 303 17.91 -34.69 18.68
N ASN A 304 16.85 -33.91 18.95
CA ASN A 304 16.20 -33.89 20.25
C ASN A 304 15.16 -35.01 20.34
N THR A 305 15.54 -36.15 20.92
CA THR A 305 14.65 -37.32 21.04
C THR A 305 13.76 -37.24 22.29
N ILE A 306 12.44 -37.18 22.10
CA ILE A 306 11.44 -37.24 23.18
C ILE A 306 10.46 -38.36 22.83
N ASN A 307 10.31 -39.35 23.72
CA ASN A 307 9.38 -40.49 23.53
C ASN A 307 9.50 -41.19 22.15
N GLY A 308 10.71 -41.28 21.60
CA GLY A 308 10.98 -41.92 20.30
C GLY A 308 10.67 -41.06 19.07
N ILE A 309 10.37 -39.77 19.27
CA ILE A 309 10.22 -38.76 18.20
C ILE A 309 11.44 -37.84 18.26
N ASN A 310 12.09 -37.62 17.10
CA ASN A 310 13.21 -36.69 16.99
C ASN A 310 12.69 -35.34 16.53
N TYR A 311 12.97 -34.29 17.28
CA TYR A 311 12.55 -32.92 16.98
C TYR A 311 13.69 -32.08 16.41
N SER A 312 13.34 -31.11 15.58
CA SER A 312 14.27 -30.12 15.06
C SER A 312 14.52 -28.98 16.05
N PRO A 313 15.59 -28.19 15.88
CA PRO A 313 15.81 -26.98 16.68
C PRO A 313 14.63 -25.97 16.68
N ALA A 314 13.79 -25.96 15.64
CA ALA A 314 12.57 -25.14 15.64
C ALA A 314 11.60 -25.54 16.78
N TYR A 315 11.52 -26.82 17.12
CA TYR A 315 10.72 -27.27 18.26
C TYR A 315 11.18 -26.62 19.56
N ASP A 316 12.50 -26.58 19.80
CA ASP A 316 13.06 -25.99 21.01
C ASP A 316 12.77 -24.48 21.05
N ARG A 317 12.97 -23.76 19.93
CA ARG A 317 12.65 -22.31 19.84
C ARG A 317 11.18 -22.00 20.11
N VAL A 318 10.27 -22.84 19.61
CA VAL A 318 8.82 -22.58 19.67
C VAL A 318 8.19 -23.08 20.98
N PHE A 319 8.36 -24.36 21.32
CA PHE A 319 7.55 -25.03 22.34
C PHE A 319 8.25 -25.13 23.70
N LYS A 320 9.58 -25.07 23.72
CA LYS A 320 10.38 -25.22 24.94
C LYS A 320 10.87 -23.86 25.46
N ASP A 321 11.69 -23.20 24.65
CA ASP A 321 12.43 -21.99 25.03
C ASP A 321 11.62 -20.72 24.77
N ARG A 322 10.63 -20.77 23.86
CA ARG A 322 9.77 -19.63 23.46
C ARG A 322 10.61 -18.41 23.03
N ALA A 323 11.66 -18.69 22.29
CA ALA A 323 12.68 -17.75 21.86
C ALA A 323 12.75 -17.76 20.33
N PRO A 324 11.80 -17.12 19.63
CA PRO A 324 11.84 -17.04 18.18
C PRO A 324 13.06 -16.22 17.73
N ASP A 325 13.64 -16.57 16.59
CA ASP A 325 14.81 -15.89 16.04
C ASP A 325 14.67 -15.69 14.53
N LEU A 326 15.08 -14.51 14.05
CA LEU A 326 15.19 -14.23 12.62
C LEU A 326 16.54 -14.69 12.05
N ASN A 327 17.51 -14.99 12.91
CA ASN A 327 18.76 -15.61 12.49
C ASN A 327 18.55 -17.07 12.13
N CYS A 328 18.90 -17.42 10.90
CA CYS A 328 18.94 -18.78 10.44
C CYS A 328 20.17 -19.50 11.03
N ASN A 329 19.90 -20.56 11.80
CA ASN A 329 20.89 -21.50 12.30
C ASN A 329 20.83 -22.87 11.58
N GLY A 330 19.85 -23.06 10.70
CA GLY A 330 19.70 -24.24 9.83
C GLY A 330 20.27 -24.01 8.43
N THR A 331 19.76 -24.75 7.44
CA THR A 331 20.10 -24.51 6.04
C THR A 331 19.34 -23.32 5.48
N VAL A 332 20.09 -22.43 4.82
CA VAL A 332 19.56 -21.31 4.04
C VAL A 332 19.30 -21.75 2.60
N ILE A 333 18.11 -21.48 2.12
CA ILE A 333 17.68 -21.70 0.73
C ILE A 333 17.40 -20.34 0.10
N SER A 334 18.19 -19.98 -0.92
CA SER A 334 17.95 -18.76 -1.71
C SER A 334 16.88 -19.05 -2.76
N SER A 335 15.77 -18.32 -2.70
CA SER A 335 14.68 -18.41 -3.68
C SER A 335 13.95 -17.06 -3.80
N LYS A 336 13.24 -16.85 -4.91
CA LYS A 336 12.35 -15.69 -5.07
C LYS A 336 11.02 -15.85 -4.35
N VAL A 337 10.64 -17.08 -4.06
CA VAL A 337 9.38 -17.42 -3.39
C VAL A 337 9.58 -18.57 -2.42
N GLY A 338 8.89 -18.50 -1.29
CA GLY A 338 8.91 -19.51 -0.24
C GLY A 338 7.67 -19.41 0.64
N LEU A 339 7.82 -19.71 1.93
CA LEU A 339 6.79 -19.69 2.97
C LEU A 339 7.31 -18.93 4.19
N LEU A 340 6.40 -18.58 5.10
CA LEU A 340 6.76 -18.02 6.41
C LEU A 340 7.55 -19.03 7.23
N SER A 341 8.47 -18.57 8.07
CA SER A 341 8.93 -19.37 9.22
C SER A 341 7.94 -19.28 10.37
N VAL A 342 7.93 -20.27 11.27
CA VAL A 342 7.16 -20.18 12.52
C VAL A 342 7.63 -19.02 13.39
N ASP A 343 8.94 -18.72 13.37
CA ASP A 343 9.53 -17.63 14.11
C ASP A 343 8.92 -16.28 13.66
N GLU A 344 8.76 -16.07 12.35
CA GLU A 344 8.08 -14.89 11.78
C GLU A 344 6.62 -14.80 12.26
N VAL A 345 5.91 -15.93 12.36
CA VAL A 345 4.52 -15.96 12.84
C VAL A 345 4.41 -15.62 14.34
N ILE A 346 5.35 -16.10 15.16
CA ILE A 346 5.42 -15.76 16.60
C ILE A 346 5.74 -14.28 16.78
N LEU A 347 6.71 -13.76 16.01
CA LEU A 347 7.10 -12.36 16.03
C LEU A 347 5.92 -11.45 15.62
N ALA A 348 5.12 -11.90 14.65
CA ALA A 348 3.89 -11.22 14.25
C ALA A 348 2.81 -11.16 15.33
N GLY A 349 2.78 -12.12 16.27
CA GLY A 349 1.85 -12.07 17.41
C GLY A 349 1.24 -13.41 17.85
N ALA A 350 1.56 -14.52 17.20
CA ALA A 350 1.13 -15.84 17.66
C ALA A 350 1.92 -16.31 18.89
N ALA A 351 1.37 -17.28 19.62
CA ALA A 351 2.03 -17.91 20.76
C ALA A 351 1.72 -19.40 20.82
N ASP A 352 2.58 -20.14 21.52
CA ASP A 352 2.38 -21.56 21.80
C ASP A 352 1.07 -21.79 22.59
N ASN A 353 0.32 -22.84 22.21
CA ASN A 353 -0.92 -23.28 22.86
C ASN A 353 -2.02 -22.20 23.02
N GLN A 354 -1.98 -21.13 22.23
CA GLN A 354 -2.97 -20.06 22.27
C GLN A 354 -3.51 -19.73 20.88
N GLU A 355 -4.80 -19.39 20.84
CA GLU A 355 -5.44 -18.85 19.65
C GLU A 355 -5.24 -17.33 19.62
N ASN A 356 -4.99 -16.76 18.45
CA ASN A 356 -4.94 -15.31 18.28
C ASN A 356 -5.61 -14.92 16.96
N LYS A 357 -6.81 -14.35 17.04
CA LYS A 357 -7.53 -13.84 15.87
C LYS A 357 -7.36 -12.33 15.64
N ASN A 358 -6.54 -11.68 16.46
CA ASN A 358 -6.39 -10.21 16.47
C ASN A 358 -5.10 -9.74 15.79
N TYR A 359 -4.11 -10.60 15.60
CA TYR A 359 -2.86 -10.21 14.95
C TYR A 359 -2.98 -10.19 13.42
N TYR A 360 -2.15 -9.36 12.79
CA TYR A 360 -2.28 -8.96 11.38
C TYR A 360 -2.15 -10.09 10.34
N LEU A 361 -1.57 -11.25 10.71
CA LEU A 361 -1.45 -12.42 9.83
C LEU A 361 -2.67 -13.33 9.90
N TYR A 362 -3.53 -13.21 10.92
CA TYR A 362 -4.81 -13.90 10.94
C TYR A 362 -5.70 -13.37 9.80
N ASN A 363 -6.29 -14.30 9.04
CA ASN A 363 -7.26 -14.00 8.01
C ASN A 363 -8.41 -15.00 8.13
N GLU A 364 -9.60 -14.50 8.48
CA GLU A 364 -10.81 -15.30 8.66
C GLU A 364 -11.27 -16.04 7.41
N ASN A 365 -10.80 -15.63 6.23
CA ASN A 365 -11.16 -16.26 4.95
C ASN A 365 -10.34 -17.53 4.65
N ILE A 366 -9.26 -17.78 5.39
CA ILE A 366 -8.44 -18.97 5.21
C ILE A 366 -9.12 -20.15 5.93
N ASP A 367 -9.71 -21.06 5.16
CA ASP A 367 -10.35 -22.27 5.70
C ASP A 367 -9.32 -23.39 5.96
N GLY A 368 -9.03 -23.64 7.23
CA GLY A 368 -8.11 -24.68 7.70
C GLY A 368 -6.68 -24.19 7.92
N SER A 369 -5.77 -25.09 8.28
CA SER A 369 -4.38 -24.74 8.55
C SER A 369 -3.59 -24.44 7.28
N TYR A 370 -2.61 -23.53 7.38
CA TYR A 370 -1.56 -23.35 6.38
C TYR A 370 -0.20 -23.76 6.94
N ILE A 371 0.66 -24.29 6.09
CA ILE A 371 2.00 -24.76 6.50
C ILE A 371 3.05 -23.64 6.46
N THR A 372 4.02 -23.74 7.36
CA THR A 372 5.24 -22.90 7.37
C THR A 372 6.40 -23.66 6.72
N MET A 373 7.57 -23.02 6.63
CA MET A 373 8.83 -23.68 6.24
C MET A 373 9.61 -24.29 7.41
N SER A 374 9.12 -24.16 8.63
CA SER A 374 9.79 -24.65 9.82
C SER A 374 9.45 -26.12 10.03
N SER A 375 10.48 -26.97 10.04
CA SER A 375 10.34 -28.39 10.38
C SER A 375 9.92 -28.54 11.84
N LEU A 376 9.27 -29.66 12.17
CA LEU A 376 8.91 -30.00 13.54
C LEU A 376 9.63 -31.25 14.02
N SER A 377 9.38 -32.38 13.38
CA SER A 377 9.79 -33.68 13.90
C SER A 377 9.85 -34.79 12.85
N ILE A 378 10.58 -35.85 13.19
CA ILE A 378 10.60 -37.14 12.50
C ILE A 378 10.28 -38.23 13.53
N ASN A 379 9.24 -39.03 13.25
CA ASN A 379 8.87 -40.17 14.08
C ASN A 379 9.61 -41.46 13.67
N SER A 380 9.49 -42.51 14.49
CA SER A 380 10.13 -43.81 14.25
C SER A 380 9.67 -44.53 12.98
N SER A 381 8.55 -44.12 12.39
CA SER A 381 8.02 -44.61 11.11
C SER A 381 8.42 -43.72 9.94
N ASN A 382 9.43 -42.86 10.12
CA ASN A 382 9.88 -41.92 9.10
C ASN A 382 8.79 -40.91 8.68
N GLY A 383 7.82 -40.64 9.54
CA GLY A 383 6.85 -39.57 9.36
C GLY A 383 7.48 -38.23 9.71
N LEU A 384 7.69 -37.40 8.70
CA LEU A 384 8.29 -36.08 8.81
C LEU A 384 7.20 -34.99 8.83
N ALA A 385 7.24 -34.14 9.85
CA ALA A 385 6.26 -33.07 10.06
C ALA A 385 6.89 -31.68 9.98
N ILE A 386 6.09 -30.73 9.51
CA ILE A 386 6.37 -29.28 9.47
C ILE A 386 5.33 -28.54 10.30
N ILE A 387 5.70 -27.42 10.89
CA ILE A 387 4.80 -26.64 11.74
C ILE A 387 3.75 -25.96 10.87
N ASP A 388 2.48 -26.13 11.24
CA ASP A 388 1.34 -25.48 10.63
C ASP A 388 0.80 -24.37 11.54
N ILE A 389 0.06 -23.43 10.94
CA ILE A 389 -0.71 -22.41 11.65
C ILE A 389 -2.19 -22.71 11.43
N LYS A 390 -2.92 -22.84 12.53
CA LYS A 390 -4.34 -23.18 12.55
C LYS A 390 -5.19 -22.02 12.05
N ASN A 391 -6.40 -22.33 11.60
CA ASN A 391 -7.39 -21.33 11.16
C ASN A 391 -7.87 -20.37 12.27
N ASN A 392 -7.48 -20.59 13.53
CA ASN A 392 -7.72 -19.68 14.65
C ASN A 392 -6.50 -18.79 14.97
N GLY A 393 -5.47 -18.80 14.11
CA GLY A 393 -4.24 -18.03 14.27
C GLY A 393 -3.25 -18.58 15.30
N GLY A 394 -3.56 -19.73 15.91
CA GLY A 394 -2.66 -20.41 16.83
C GLY A 394 -1.66 -21.33 16.13
N ILE A 395 -0.54 -21.61 16.79
CA ILE A 395 0.46 -22.57 16.30
C ILE A 395 -0.10 -23.99 16.42
N GLY A 396 0.03 -24.79 15.36
CA GLY A 396 -0.38 -26.17 15.30
C GLY A 396 0.68 -27.14 15.85
N THR A 397 0.30 -28.41 15.97
CA THR A 397 1.20 -29.48 16.44
C THR A 397 1.94 -30.17 15.29
N GLY A 398 1.89 -29.57 14.09
CA GLY A 398 2.57 -30.03 12.90
C GLY A 398 1.71 -30.88 11.99
N GLU A 399 1.96 -30.72 10.70
CA GLU A 399 1.37 -31.47 9.60
C GLU A 399 2.43 -32.31 8.91
N LEU A 400 2.07 -33.51 8.44
CA LEU A 400 2.98 -34.32 7.65
C LEU A 400 3.34 -33.59 6.36
N VAL A 401 4.60 -33.66 5.93
CA VAL A 401 5.03 -33.03 4.67
C VAL A 401 4.26 -33.53 3.45
N THR A 402 3.66 -34.72 3.55
CA THR A 402 2.82 -35.34 2.52
C THR A 402 1.33 -34.98 2.60
N ALA A 403 0.90 -34.28 3.65
CA ALA A 403 -0.49 -33.87 3.82
C ALA A 403 -0.80 -32.62 2.98
N LEU A 404 -1.99 -32.56 2.38
CA LEU A 404 -2.45 -31.37 1.65
C LEU A 404 -2.80 -30.26 2.65
N ALA A 405 -2.19 -29.10 2.48
CA ALA A 405 -2.44 -27.93 3.32
C ALA A 405 -2.64 -26.66 2.49
N ASN A 406 -3.18 -25.63 3.13
CA ASN A 406 -3.20 -24.31 2.52
C ASN A 406 -1.78 -23.76 2.40
N ILE A 407 -1.51 -23.05 1.31
CA ILE A 407 -0.18 -22.50 1.01
C ILE A 407 -0.27 -20.98 0.98
N ARG A 408 0.58 -20.30 1.76
CA ARG A 408 0.72 -18.84 1.75
C ARG A 408 2.10 -18.46 1.21
N PRO A 409 2.22 -18.11 -0.09
CA PRO A 409 3.48 -17.70 -0.68
C PRO A 409 4.09 -16.49 0.02
N VAL A 410 5.41 -16.51 0.18
CA VAL A 410 6.22 -15.41 0.68
C VAL A 410 7.22 -14.99 -0.38
N ILE A 411 7.34 -13.69 -0.62
CA ILE A 411 8.27 -13.08 -1.59
C ILE A 411 9.05 -11.94 -0.92
N ASN A 412 10.17 -11.54 -1.50
CA ASN A 412 10.90 -10.35 -1.06
C ASN A 412 10.91 -9.31 -2.19
N ILE A 413 10.53 -8.08 -1.87
CA ILE A 413 10.63 -6.95 -2.79
C ILE A 413 12.03 -6.33 -2.66
N GLY A 414 12.67 -6.14 -3.82
CA GLY A 414 14.03 -5.62 -3.91
C GLY A 414 14.16 -4.19 -3.40
N VAL A 415 15.37 -3.86 -2.95
CA VAL A 415 15.70 -2.57 -2.32
C VAL A 415 15.48 -1.35 -3.20
N SER A 416 15.48 -1.52 -4.53
CA SER A 416 15.28 -0.42 -5.47
C SER A 416 13.81 -0.09 -5.71
N ALA A 417 12.89 -0.94 -5.24
CA ALA A 417 11.47 -0.75 -5.47
C ALA A 417 10.97 0.48 -4.72
N LYS A 418 10.18 1.28 -5.40
CA LYS A 418 9.46 2.40 -4.82
C LYS A 418 7.98 2.08 -4.74
N VAL A 419 7.37 2.55 -3.69
CA VAL A 419 5.94 2.35 -3.45
C VAL A 419 5.26 3.66 -3.12
N LYS A 420 3.94 3.61 -3.19
CA LYS A 420 3.04 4.66 -2.74
C LYS A 420 1.78 4.03 -2.16
N GLY A 421 1.01 4.81 -1.41
CA GLY A 421 -0.08 4.31 -0.58
C GLY A 421 0.28 4.47 0.90
N GLU A 422 -0.66 4.11 1.77
CA GLU A 422 -0.48 4.21 3.23
C GLU A 422 -0.34 2.83 3.89
N GLY A 423 -0.40 1.77 3.08
CA GLY A 423 -0.38 0.41 3.57
C GLY A 423 -1.67 -0.02 4.26
N THR A 424 -2.74 0.77 4.24
CA THR A 424 -4.03 0.36 4.80
C THR A 424 -4.77 -0.57 3.85
N LYS A 425 -5.75 -1.35 4.33
CA LYS A 425 -6.51 -2.28 3.47
C LYS A 425 -7.21 -1.56 2.30
N ASN A 426 -7.69 -0.33 2.54
CA ASN A 426 -8.38 0.49 1.54
C ASN A 426 -7.42 1.32 0.68
N ASN A 427 -6.16 1.44 1.09
CA ASN A 427 -5.11 2.18 0.38
C ASN A 427 -3.77 1.45 0.55
N PRO A 428 -3.64 0.23 -0.01
CA PRO A 428 -2.45 -0.58 0.15
C PRO A 428 -1.25 0.06 -0.54
N TYR A 429 -0.05 -0.33 -0.14
CA TYR A 429 1.14 0.03 -0.92
C TYR A 429 1.08 -0.60 -2.30
N ILE A 430 1.42 0.16 -3.34
CA ILE A 430 1.58 -0.35 -4.70
C ILE A 430 2.95 0.04 -5.26
N ILE A 431 3.57 -0.87 -6.00
CA ILE A 431 4.89 -0.63 -6.63
C ILE A 431 4.72 0.31 -7.83
N VAL A 432 5.61 1.29 -7.96
CA VAL A 432 5.60 2.27 -9.06
C VAL A 432 6.85 2.35 -9.90
N SER A 433 8.01 1.99 -9.36
CA SER A 433 9.29 2.03 -10.09
C SER A 433 10.37 1.21 -9.43
#